data_AF-R1EZC1-F1
#
_entry.id   AF-R1EZC1-F1
#
_cell.length_a   1.000
_cell.length_b   1.000
_cell.length_c   1.000
_cell.angle_alpha   90.00
_cell.angle_beta   90.00
_cell.angle_gamma   90.00
#
_symmetry.space_group_name_H-M   'P 1'
#
loop_
_entity.id
_entity.type
_entity.pdbx_description
1 polymer ?
#
loop_
_entity_poly.entity_id
_entity_poly.type
_entity_poly.pdbx_seq_one_letter_code
_entity_poly.pdbx_strand_id
1 'polypeptide(L)'
;MIPLHLSAHVSPTTAVFVTPLYFGIAHVHHFYEFRITHPHTPVIAGVARSLFQFTYTSLFGFFASFVFVRTASLPAVIIAHAFCNWMGLPRFWGRVGPPASGATPEAVPIGPAGVNGEGKRADGKAVPAAHGDNIGWTVAYYTLLVGGALGFWWLLWPLTESENALAGFAA
;
A
#
# COMPACT_ATOMS: atom_id res chain seq x y z
N MET A 1 -9.81 -11.38 -13.20
CA MET A 1 -8.83 -11.71 -14.26
C MET A 1 -8.01 -12.97 -13.96
N ILE A 2 -7.66 -13.26 -12.70
CA ILE A 2 -6.92 -14.49 -12.34
C ILE A 2 -7.61 -15.79 -12.83
N PRO A 3 -8.92 -16.05 -12.58
CA PRO A 3 -9.56 -17.29 -13.05
C PRO A 3 -9.53 -17.45 -14.58
N LEU A 4 -9.63 -16.35 -15.32
CA LEU A 4 -9.57 -16.33 -16.78
C LEU A 4 -8.17 -16.67 -17.31
N HIS A 5 -7.11 -16.17 -16.67
CA HIS A 5 -5.73 -16.51 -17.04
C HIS A 5 -5.44 -17.99 -16.76
N LEU A 6 -5.92 -18.51 -15.62
CA LEU A 6 -5.78 -19.92 -15.29
C LEU A 6 -6.55 -20.82 -16.26
N SER A 7 -7.77 -20.44 -16.67
CA SER A 7 -8.52 -21.18 -17.70
C SER A 7 -7.88 -21.12 -19.09
N ALA A 8 -7.06 -20.11 -19.35
CA ALA A 8 -6.29 -19.96 -20.58
C ALA A 8 -4.92 -20.68 -20.52
N HIS A 9 -4.70 -21.56 -19.53
CA HIS A 9 -3.45 -22.28 -19.30
C HIS A 9 -2.21 -21.39 -19.12
N VAL A 10 -2.40 -20.15 -18.65
CA VAL A 10 -1.30 -19.28 -18.23
C VAL A 10 -0.78 -19.74 -16.87
N SER A 11 0.54 -19.73 -16.68
CA SER A 11 1.15 -20.15 -15.41
C SER A 11 0.67 -19.29 -14.23
N PRO A 12 0.55 -19.85 -13.03
CA PRO A 12 0.09 -19.11 -11.85
C PRO A 12 0.99 -17.92 -11.53
N THR A 13 2.30 -18.08 -11.71
CA THR A 13 3.29 -17.00 -11.55
C THR A 13 3.01 -15.84 -12.50
N THR A 14 2.79 -16.12 -13.78
CA THR A 14 2.45 -15.08 -14.77
C THR A 14 1.11 -14.43 -14.44
N ALA A 15 0.10 -15.20 -14.05
CA ALA A 15 -1.20 -14.64 -13.68
C ALA A 15 -1.08 -13.64 -12.51
N VAL A 16 -0.29 -13.96 -11.48
CA VAL A 16 -0.04 -13.12 -10.30
C VAL A 16 0.68 -11.82 -10.65
N PHE A 17 1.67 -11.86 -11.54
CA PHE A 17 2.45 -10.66 -11.89
C PHE A 17 1.84 -9.83 -13.03
N VAL A 18 1.11 -10.43 -13.98
CA VAL A 18 0.57 -9.69 -15.13
C VAL A 18 -0.76 -9.04 -14.82
N THR A 19 -1.64 -9.75 -14.10
CA THR A 19 -3.01 -9.25 -13.82
C THR A 19 -3.00 -7.88 -13.14
N PRO A 20 -2.19 -7.64 -12.10
CA PRO A 20 -2.21 -6.36 -11.39
C PRO A 20 -1.57 -5.20 -12.16
N LEU A 21 -0.77 -5.48 -13.18
CA LEU A 21 -0.19 -4.44 -14.04
C LEU A 21 -1.28 -3.74 -14.85
N TYR A 22 -2.29 -4.46 -15.34
CA TYR A 22 -3.43 -3.84 -16.05
C TYR A 22 -4.15 -2.82 -15.17
N PHE A 23 -4.35 -3.17 -13.89
CA PHE A 23 -4.96 -2.27 -12.92
C PHE A 23 -4.03 -1.11 -12.52
N GLY A 24 -2.73 -1.38 -12.40
CA GLY A 24 -1.72 -0.34 -12.17
C GLY A 24 -1.71 0.70 -13.29
N ILE A 25 -1.68 0.28 -14.56
CA ILE A 25 -1.64 1.17 -15.73
C ILE A 25 -2.83 2.13 -15.73
N ALA A 26 -4.01 1.67 -15.29
CA ALA A 26 -5.18 2.54 -15.20
C ALA A 26 -4.87 3.81 -14.39
N HIS A 27 -4.03 3.76 -13.35
CA HIS A 27 -3.67 4.89 -12.50
C HIS A 27 -2.73 5.91 -13.16
N VAL A 28 -2.17 5.61 -14.34
CA VAL A 28 -1.41 6.59 -15.12
C VAL A 28 -2.29 7.80 -15.49
N HIS A 29 -3.62 7.64 -15.53
CA HIS A 29 -4.53 8.78 -15.76
C HIS A 29 -4.39 9.90 -14.72
N HIS A 30 -3.98 9.60 -13.48
CA HIS A 30 -3.73 10.63 -12.46
C HIS A 30 -2.54 11.53 -12.81
N PHE A 31 -1.59 11.05 -13.62
CA PHE A 31 -0.55 11.92 -14.16
C PHE A 31 -1.18 13.00 -15.03
N TYR A 32 -2.06 12.61 -15.94
CA TYR A 32 -2.76 13.53 -16.83
C TYR A 32 -3.58 14.55 -16.03
N GLU A 33 -4.38 14.08 -15.07
CA GLU A 33 -5.16 14.95 -14.18
C GLU A 33 -4.28 15.92 -13.38
N PHE A 34 -3.15 15.44 -12.85
CA PHE A 34 -2.21 16.28 -12.13
C PHE A 34 -1.59 17.37 -13.01
N ARG A 35 -1.29 17.06 -14.28
CA ARG A 35 -0.70 18.02 -15.22
C ARG A 35 -1.68 19.12 -15.62
N ILE A 36 -2.97 18.83 -15.74
CA ILE A 36 -3.99 19.85 -16.06
C ILE A 36 -4.33 20.72 -14.84
N THR A 37 -4.35 20.15 -13.64
CA THR A 37 -4.71 20.87 -12.41
C THR A 37 -3.55 21.68 -11.82
N HIS A 38 -2.31 21.26 -12.10
CA HIS A 38 -1.09 21.89 -11.59
C HIS A 38 -0.11 22.22 -12.72
N PRO A 39 -0.40 23.23 -13.56
CA PRO A 39 0.43 23.56 -14.71
C PRO A 39 1.84 24.04 -14.33
N HIS A 40 1.99 24.68 -13.17
CA HIS A 40 3.26 25.23 -12.67
C HIS A 40 4.14 24.23 -11.90
N THR A 41 3.66 23.01 -11.62
CA THR A 41 4.49 22.00 -10.97
C THR A 41 5.43 21.34 -11.98
N PRO A 42 6.66 21.00 -11.56
CA PRO A 42 7.62 20.38 -12.47
C PRO A 42 7.11 19.00 -12.88
N VAL A 43 7.25 18.68 -14.17
CA VAL A 43 6.78 17.41 -14.77
C VAL A 43 7.31 16.20 -14.01
N ILE A 44 8.56 16.28 -13.54
CA ILE A 44 9.21 15.22 -12.76
C ILE A 44 8.45 14.86 -11.48
N ALA A 45 7.79 15.82 -10.82
CA ALA A 45 6.99 15.56 -9.63
C ALA A 45 5.70 14.79 -9.98
N GLY A 46 5.06 15.13 -11.10
CA GLY A 46 3.91 14.39 -11.62
C GLY A 46 4.29 12.96 -12.01
N VAL A 47 5.41 12.79 -12.70
CA VAL A 47 5.95 11.47 -13.09
C VAL A 47 6.28 10.66 -11.85
N ALA A 48 6.99 11.22 -10.87
CA ALA A 48 7.33 10.55 -9.62
C ALA A 48 6.08 10.09 -8.86
N ARG A 49 5.05 10.94 -8.76
CA ARG A 49 3.76 10.59 -8.14
C ARG A 49 3.07 9.43 -8.86
N SER A 50 3.00 9.48 -10.18
CA SER A 50 2.33 8.43 -10.97
C SER A 50 3.09 7.11 -10.93
N LEU A 51 4.42 7.13 -11.03
CA LEU A 51 5.27 5.95 -10.87
C LEU A 51 5.14 5.34 -9.47
N PHE A 52 5.08 6.19 -8.44
CA PHE A 52 4.89 5.75 -7.07
C PHE A 52 3.54 5.05 -6.89
N GLN A 53 2.46 5.68 -7.35
CA GLN A 53 1.12 5.11 -7.28
C GLN A 53 1.01 3.82 -8.10
N PHE A 54 1.57 3.79 -9.30
CA PHE A 54 1.63 2.58 -10.13
C PHE A 54 2.32 1.43 -9.41
N THR A 55 3.54 1.69 -8.91
CA THR A 55 4.35 0.68 -8.22
C THR A 55 3.63 0.15 -6.97
N TYR A 56 3.09 1.06 -6.17
CA TYR A 56 2.39 0.71 -4.93
C TYR A 56 1.16 -0.15 -5.19
N THR A 57 0.30 0.29 -6.13
CA THR A 57 -0.89 -0.47 -6.53
C THR A 57 -0.54 -1.83 -7.13
N SER A 58 0.52 -1.91 -7.95
CA SER A 58 0.97 -3.19 -8.53
C SER A 58 1.48 -4.15 -7.47
N LEU A 59 2.32 -3.71 -6.52
CA LEU A 59 2.83 -4.56 -5.44
C LEU A 59 1.69 -5.15 -4.58
N PHE A 60 0.72 -4.32 -4.20
CA PHE A 60 -0.45 -4.78 -3.45
C PHE A 60 -1.33 -5.71 -4.25
N GLY A 61 -1.49 -5.44 -5.53
CA GLY A 61 -2.21 -6.35 -6.42
C GLY A 61 -1.48 -7.68 -6.62
N PHE A 62 -0.15 -7.71 -6.65
CA PHE A 62 0.64 -8.96 -6.68
C PHE A 62 0.38 -9.78 -5.42
N PHE A 63 0.42 -9.14 -4.25
CA PHE A 63 0.10 -9.81 -2.97
C PHE A 63 -1.33 -10.34 -2.94
N ALA A 64 -2.32 -9.52 -3.31
CA ALA A 64 -3.73 -9.92 -3.37
C ALA A 64 -3.94 -11.11 -4.34
N SER A 65 -3.30 -11.08 -5.50
CA SER A 65 -3.37 -12.15 -6.50
C SER A 65 -2.70 -13.43 -6.00
N PHE A 66 -1.55 -13.31 -5.33
CA PHE A 66 -0.86 -14.43 -4.70
C PHE A 66 -1.75 -15.11 -3.66
N VAL A 67 -2.32 -14.34 -2.72
CA VAL A 67 -3.25 -14.86 -1.70
C VAL A 67 -4.47 -15.53 -2.36
N PHE A 68 -5.02 -14.94 -3.42
CA PHE A 68 -6.16 -15.51 -4.13
C PHE A 68 -5.84 -16.86 -4.77
N VAL A 69 -4.70 -16.97 -5.47
CA VAL A 69 -4.26 -18.23 -6.08
C VAL A 69 -4.03 -19.30 -5.00
N ARG A 70 -3.46 -18.92 -3.86
CA ARG A 70 -3.13 -19.81 -2.74
C ARG A 70 -4.35 -20.30 -1.95
N THR A 71 -5.39 -19.49 -1.82
CA THR A 71 -6.51 -19.75 -0.89
C THR A 71 -7.87 -19.93 -1.57
N ALA A 72 -7.99 -19.55 -2.85
CA ALA A 72 -9.26 -19.42 -3.58
C ALA A 72 -10.34 -18.60 -2.85
N SER A 73 -9.97 -17.77 -1.87
CA SER A 73 -10.92 -17.08 -0.99
C SER A 73 -11.04 -15.60 -1.34
N LEU A 74 -12.16 -15.22 -1.95
CA LEU A 74 -12.46 -13.80 -2.21
C LEU A 74 -12.56 -12.97 -0.92
N PRO A 75 -13.20 -13.43 0.17
CA PRO A 75 -13.22 -12.68 1.43
C PRO A 75 -11.83 -12.39 1.99
N ALA A 76 -10.90 -13.36 1.91
CA ALA A 76 -9.52 -13.18 2.38
C ALA A 76 -8.82 -12.05 1.62
N VAL A 77 -8.98 -12.02 0.29
CA VAL A 77 -8.41 -10.99 -0.57
C VAL A 77 -9.03 -9.62 -0.31
N ILE A 78 -10.35 -9.54 -0.12
CA ILE A 78 -11.05 -8.28 0.17
C ILE A 78 -10.57 -7.70 1.50
N ILE A 79 -10.47 -8.52 2.54
CA ILE A 79 -10.00 -8.08 3.87
C ILE A 79 -8.54 -7.62 3.79
N ALA A 80 -7.67 -8.40 3.13
CA ALA A 80 -6.28 -8.04 2.93
C ALA A 80 -6.15 -6.69 2.19
N HIS A 81 -6.92 -6.50 1.12
CA HIS A 81 -6.92 -5.27 0.34
C HIS A 81 -7.42 -4.07 1.15
N ALA A 82 -8.54 -4.22 1.88
CA ALA A 82 -9.08 -3.18 2.75
C ALA A 82 -8.08 -2.80 3.85
N PHE A 83 -7.41 -3.79 4.45
CA PHE A 83 -6.36 -3.56 5.46
C PHE A 83 -5.16 -2.80 4.88
N CYS A 84 -4.67 -3.20 3.70
CA CYS A 84 -3.58 -2.51 3.01
C CYS A 84 -3.94 -1.04 2.69
N ASN A 85 -5.17 -0.79 2.25
CA ASN A 85 -5.67 0.57 2.00
C ASN A 85 -5.80 1.40 3.30
N TRP A 86 -6.18 0.76 4.40
CA TRP A 86 -6.29 1.41 5.71
C TRP A 86 -4.92 1.78 6.29
N MET A 87 -3.96 0.85 6.23
CA MET A 87 -2.63 1.04 6.82
C MET A 87 -1.77 2.02 6.03
N GLY A 88 -1.91 2.07 4.70
CA GLY A 88 -1.09 2.93 3.87
C GLY A 88 0.41 2.57 3.93
N LEU A 89 1.26 3.57 3.70
CA LEU A 89 2.70 3.39 3.67
C LEU A 89 3.31 3.58 5.05
N PRO A 90 4.19 2.68 5.50
CA PRO A 90 4.90 2.92 6.74
C PRO A 90 5.79 4.17 6.61
N ARG A 91 5.96 4.86 7.74
CA ARG A 91 6.92 5.95 7.86
C ARG A 91 8.30 5.31 7.98
N PHE A 92 9.11 5.45 6.94
CA PHE A 92 10.50 4.94 6.95
C PHE A 92 11.47 5.82 7.74
N TRP A 93 11.04 7.01 8.15
CA TRP A 93 11.89 8.04 8.74
C TRP A 93 11.10 9.03 9.60
N GLY A 94 11.82 9.65 10.55
CA GLY A 94 11.29 10.63 11.48
C GLY A 94 10.83 10.03 12.81
N ARG A 95 10.62 10.91 13.80
CA ARG A 95 10.15 10.51 15.14
C ARG A 95 8.63 10.31 15.13
N VAL A 96 8.21 9.32 15.91
CA VAL A 96 6.82 8.98 16.18
C VAL A 96 6.59 9.23 17.66
N GLY A 97 5.61 10.07 17.96
CA GLY A 97 5.15 10.36 19.31
C GLY A 97 3.62 10.24 19.39
N PRO A 98 3.06 10.10 20.60
CA PRO A 98 1.62 10.12 20.77
C PRO A 98 1.05 11.45 20.22
N PRO A 99 -0.17 11.45 19.66
CA PRO A 99 -0.85 12.71 19.36
C PRO A 99 -0.88 13.56 20.64
N ALA A 100 -0.42 14.80 20.54
CA ALA A 100 -0.44 15.72 21.67
C ALA A 100 -1.86 15.74 22.26
N SER A 101 -1.97 15.62 23.58
CA SER A 101 -3.25 15.66 24.32
C SER A 101 -4.01 16.93 23.95
N GLY A 102 -4.99 16.82 23.06
CA GLY A 102 -5.75 17.95 22.51
C GLY A 102 -5.87 17.98 20.98
N ALA A 103 -5.09 17.17 20.25
CA ALA A 103 -5.33 16.94 18.83
C ALA A 103 -6.52 15.98 18.67
N THR A 104 -7.53 16.38 17.91
CA THR A 104 -8.61 15.49 17.48
C THR A 104 -8.00 14.22 16.86
N PRO A 105 -8.62 13.03 17.05
CA PRO A 105 -8.14 11.78 16.46
C PRO A 105 -8.43 11.75 14.95
N GLU A 106 -8.11 12.83 14.24
CA GLU A 106 -7.98 12.79 12.80
C GLU A 106 -6.71 12.00 12.55
N ALA A 107 -6.89 10.74 12.16
CA ALA A 107 -5.85 9.75 11.96
C ALA A 107 -4.65 10.40 11.29
N VAL A 108 -3.57 10.61 12.03
CA VAL A 108 -2.29 11.06 11.47
C VAL A 108 -1.97 10.03 10.40
N PRO A 109 -2.01 10.39 9.10
CA PRO A 109 -1.86 9.41 8.05
C PRO A 109 -0.51 8.72 8.25
N ILE A 110 -0.54 7.40 8.42
CA ILE A 110 0.66 6.59 8.42
C ILE A 110 1.10 6.58 6.96
N GLY A 111 1.95 7.55 6.63
CA GLY A 111 2.39 7.81 5.27
C GLY A 111 3.49 8.88 5.27
N PRO A 112 4.33 8.94 4.22
CA PRO A 112 5.19 10.08 4.01
C PRO A 112 4.34 11.35 3.95
N ALA A 113 4.74 12.40 4.64
CA ALA A 113 4.09 13.69 4.53
C ALA A 113 4.15 14.14 3.06
N GLY A 114 3.01 14.08 2.35
CA GLY A 114 2.89 14.50 0.96
C GLY A 114 2.21 13.53 -0.01
N VAL A 115 1.81 12.31 0.40
CA VAL A 115 1.16 11.34 -0.53
C VAL A 115 -0.36 11.54 -0.64
N ASN A 116 -1.00 12.25 0.28
CA ASN A 116 -2.43 12.58 0.20
C ASN A 116 -2.64 13.87 -0.61
N GLY A 117 -2.46 13.77 -1.92
CA GLY A 117 -2.87 14.81 -2.85
C GLY A 117 -4.32 14.63 -3.28
N GLU A 118 -5.28 14.76 -2.36
CA GLU A 118 -6.67 15.04 -2.71
C GLU A 118 -7.18 16.19 -1.84
N GLY A 119 -7.71 17.21 -2.52
CA GLY A 119 -7.95 18.52 -1.97
C GLY A 119 -8.95 18.52 -0.82
N LYS A 120 -8.49 19.01 0.33
CA LYS A 120 -9.33 19.77 1.25
C LYS A 120 -8.55 21.02 1.64
N ARG A 121 -8.98 22.17 1.09
CA ARG A 121 -8.60 23.49 1.61
C ARG A 121 -9.13 23.56 3.05
N ALA A 122 -8.31 23.23 4.02
CA ALA A 122 -8.52 23.61 5.40
C ALA A 122 -7.63 24.83 5.65
N ASP A 123 -8.27 26.00 5.69
CA ASP A 123 -7.70 27.19 6.28
C ASP A 123 -7.55 26.92 7.78
N GLY A 124 -6.38 26.42 8.15
CA GLY A 124 -6.03 26.05 9.51
C GLY A 124 -4.55 26.26 9.67
N LYS A 125 -4.18 27.26 10.48
CA LYS A 125 -2.79 27.53 10.85
C LYS A 125 -2.12 26.20 11.22
N ALA A 126 -1.01 25.89 10.56
CA ALA A 126 -0.17 24.75 10.88
C ALA A 126 0.21 24.83 12.37
N VAL A 127 -0.46 24.03 13.20
CA VAL A 127 -0.10 23.89 14.61
C VAL A 127 1.21 23.10 14.61
N PRO A 128 2.32 23.65 15.11
CA PRO A 128 3.57 22.89 15.20
C PRO A 128 3.27 21.66 16.05
N ALA A 129 3.47 20.48 15.46
CA ALA A 129 3.34 19.21 16.16
C ALA A 129 4.30 19.24 17.34
N ALA A 130 3.76 19.49 18.54
CA ALA A 130 4.49 19.43 19.79
C ALA A 130 5.03 18.01 19.92
N HIS A 131 6.32 17.89 19.65
CA HIS A 131 7.07 16.63 19.70
C HIS A 131 7.12 16.17 21.15
N GLY A 132 6.30 15.18 21.51
CA GLY A 132 6.49 14.47 22.77
C GLY A 132 7.84 13.77 22.73
N ASP A 133 8.72 14.09 23.68
CA ASP A 133 10.13 13.65 23.81
C ASP A 133 10.33 12.13 24.03
N ASN A 134 9.30 11.32 23.82
CA ASN A 134 9.31 9.90 24.14
C ASN A 134 9.86 9.08 22.97
N ILE A 135 11.20 8.98 22.89
CA ILE A 135 11.92 8.10 21.95
C ILE A 135 11.40 6.65 21.96
N GLY A 136 10.83 6.20 23.08
CA GLY A 136 10.25 4.86 23.24
C GLY A 136 9.18 4.54 22.19
N TRP A 137 8.33 5.49 21.80
CA TRP A 137 7.32 5.26 20.75
C TRP A 137 7.93 5.11 19.37
N THR A 138 8.99 5.85 19.10
CA THR A 138 9.74 5.74 17.86
C THR A 138 10.42 4.37 17.78
N VAL A 139 11.07 3.93 18.87
CA VAL A 139 11.69 2.59 18.96
C VAL A 139 10.62 1.50 18.80
N ALA A 140 9.51 1.57 19.54
CA ALA A 140 8.43 0.59 19.44
C ALA A 140 7.87 0.50 18.02
N TYR A 141 7.64 1.65 17.36
CA TYR A 141 7.16 1.70 15.99
C TYR A 141 8.12 1.02 15.01
N TYR A 142 9.42 1.37 15.04
CA TYR A 142 10.38 0.77 14.12
C TYR A 142 10.64 -0.72 14.42
N THR A 143 10.58 -1.13 15.69
CA THR A 143 10.64 -2.56 16.06
C THR A 143 9.44 -3.33 15.51
N LEU A 144 8.22 -2.80 15.63
CA LEU A 144 7.03 -3.40 15.04
C LEU A 144 7.10 -3.41 13.51
N LEU A 145 7.66 -2.37 12.89
CA LEU A 145 7.80 -2.29 11.45
C LEU A 145 8.77 -3.36 10.92
N VAL A 146 9.96 -3.46 11.50
CA VAL A 146 10.97 -4.45 11.09
C VAL A 146 10.52 -5.86 11.46
N GLY A 147 10.06 -6.06 12.70
CA GLY A 147 9.54 -7.35 13.15
C GLY A 147 8.34 -7.82 12.34
N GLY A 148 7.42 -6.92 12.00
CA GLY A 148 6.27 -7.19 11.14
C GLY A 148 6.68 -7.54 9.71
N ALA A 149 7.68 -6.86 9.14
CA ALA A 149 8.20 -7.20 7.80
C ALA A 149 8.88 -8.58 7.77
N LEU A 150 9.70 -8.90 8.79
CA LEU A 150 10.33 -10.21 8.93
C LEU A 150 9.31 -11.32 9.15
N GLY A 151 8.34 -11.07 10.05
CA GLY A 151 7.24 -11.99 10.31
C GLY A 151 6.38 -12.21 9.06
N PHE A 152 6.05 -11.15 8.33
CA PHE A 152 5.37 -11.25 7.04
C PHE A 152 6.16 -12.15 6.09
N TRP A 153 7.47 -11.91 5.91
CA TRP A 153 8.31 -12.72 5.02
C TRP A 153 8.34 -14.21 5.42
N TRP A 154 8.48 -14.51 6.71
CA TRP A 154 8.53 -15.90 7.19
C TRP A 154 7.18 -16.60 7.16
N LEU A 155 6.10 -15.89 7.48
CA LEU A 155 4.77 -16.48 7.60
C LEU A 155 3.96 -16.40 6.30
N LEU A 156 4.42 -15.65 5.28
CA LEU A 156 3.69 -15.49 4.02
C LEU A 156 3.35 -16.82 3.37
N TRP A 157 4.31 -17.74 3.27
CA TRP A 157 4.06 -19.06 2.70
C TRP A 157 3.22 -19.93 3.64
N PRO A 158 3.63 -20.19 4.89
CA PRO A 158 2.87 -21.07 5.79
C PRO A 158 1.40 -20.63 6.00
N LEU A 159 1.15 -19.33 6.20
CA LEU A 159 -0.21 -18.83 6.46
C LEU A 159 -1.12 -18.83 5.24
N THR A 160 -0.55 -18.86 4.04
CA THR A 160 -1.36 -18.92 2.82
C THR A 160 -1.58 -20.35 2.33
N GLU A 161 -1.11 -21.35 3.07
CA GLU A 161 -1.27 -22.75 2.65
C GLU A 161 -2.73 -23.18 2.81
N SER A 162 -3.30 -23.70 1.74
CA SER A 162 -4.70 -24.11 1.72
C SER A 162 -4.89 -25.28 0.76
N GLU A 163 -5.73 -26.23 1.16
CA GLU A 163 -6.19 -27.34 0.30
C GLU A 163 -7.02 -26.82 -0.88
N ASN A 164 -7.55 -25.60 -0.79
CA ASN A 164 -8.36 -24.97 -1.83
C ASN A 164 -7.53 -24.15 -2.84
N ALA A 165 -6.20 -24.27 -2.84
CA ALA A 165 -5.34 -23.55 -3.77
C ALA A 165 -5.79 -23.76 -5.23
N LEU A 166 -5.94 -22.66 -5.99
CA LEU A 166 -6.32 -22.71 -7.41
C LEU A 166 -5.22 -23.31 -8.29
N ALA A 167 -3.96 -23.15 -7.88
CA ALA A 167 -2.81 -23.75 -8.53
C ALA A 167 -1.58 -23.72 -7.61
N GLY A 168 -0.67 -24.68 -7.82
CA GLY A 168 0.67 -24.65 -7.21
C GLY A 168 1.61 -23.74 -7.99
N PHE A 169 2.49 -23.03 -7.29
CA PHE A 169 3.64 -22.39 -7.92
C PHE A 169 4.70 -23.47 -8.14
N ALA A 170 5.20 -23.60 -9.38
CA ALA A 170 6.30 -24.51 -9.67
C ALA A 170 7.55 -24.04 -8.92
N ALA A 171 8.28 -25.00 -8.33
CA ALA A 171 9.58 -24.80 -7.71
C ALA A 171 10.67 -24.56 -8.76
#